data_AF-A0A936L5R9-F1
#
_entry.id   AF-A0A936L5R9-F1
#
_cell.length_a   1.000
_cell.length_b   1.000
_cell.length_c   1.000
_cell.angle_alpha   90.00
_cell.angle_beta   90.00
_cell.angle_gamma   90.00
#
_symmetry.space_group_name_H-M   'P 1'
#
loop_
_entity.id
_entity.type
_entity.pdbx_description
1 polymer ?
#
loop_
_entity_poly.entity_id
_entity_poly.type
_entity_poly.pdbx_seq_one_letter_code
_entity_poly.pdbx_strand_id
1 'polypeptide(L)'
;MVSITKIPARQWAEMVKALPAAIKEEVMSTYDMILQEGIQKGIEQGIQKGIEQGIQKGIEQGIQKGIEQGIQKGIQEGLQQGKEKNVNELVLRGYQNGVSFEILCLLTGLSEEEVKAIIAQHGVEQKKG
;
A
#
# COMPACT_ATOMS: atom_id res chain seq x y z
N MET A 1 3.45 42.61 -32.76
CA MET A 1 4.38 41.78 -31.95
C MET A 1 4.47 40.42 -32.61
N VAL A 2 5.61 40.07 -33.24
CA VAL A 2 5.80 38.76 -33.86
C VAL A 2 6.12 37.76 -32.74
N SER A 3 5.28 36.76 -32.55
CA SER A 3 5.56 35.70 -31.56
C SER A 3 6.60 34.74 -32.12
N ILE A 4 7.73 34.61 -31.42
CA ILE A 4 8.84 33.71 -31.80
C ILE A 4 8.43 32.22 -31.87
N THR A 5 7.29 31.86 -31.27
CA THR A 5 6.72 30.49 -31.33
C THR A 5 6.26 30.06 -32.72
N LYS A 6 6.17 30.99 -33.67
CA LYS A 6 5.71 30.72 -35.05
C LYS A 6 6.85 30.70 -36.09
N ILE A 7 8.10 30.92 -35.68
CA ILE A 7 9.25 30.91 -36.59
C ILE A 7 9.89 29.51 -36.56
N PRO A 8 9.94 28.78 -37.69
CA PRO A 8 10.65 27.51 -37.77
C PRO A 8 12.13 27.67 -37.42
N ALA A 9 12.71 26.70 -36.71
CA ALA A 9 14.11 26.75 -36.27
C ALA A 9 15.11 27.03 -37.40
N ARG A 10 14.85 26.51 -38.60
CA ARG A 10 15.67 26.78 -39.81
C ARG A 10 15.59 28.25 -40.25
N GLN A 11 14.39 28.83 -40.24
CA GLN A 11 14.19 30.23 -40.62
C GLN A 11 14.82 31.17 -39.59
N TRP A 12 14.70 30.84 -38.30
CA TRP A 12 15.39 31.55 -37.22
C TRP A 12 16.91 31.54 -37.40
N ALA A 13 17.50 30.38 -37.70
CA ALA A 13 18.94 30.26 -37.92
C ALA A 13 19.45 31.13 -39.08
N GLU A 14 18.71 31.21 -40.19
CA GLU A 14 19.06 32.08 -41.32
C GLU A 14 18.93 33.56 -40.97
N MET A 15 17.91 33.95 -40.21
CA MET A 15 17.74 35.32 -39.73
C MET A 15 18.91 35.75 -38.82
N VAL A 16 19.34 34.87 -37.90
CA VAL A 16 20.46 35.14 -36.99
C VAL A 16 21.81 35.23 -37.73
N LYS A 17 22.01 34.46 -38.81
CA LYS A 17 23.22 34.53 -39.64
C LYS A 17 23.33 35.86 -40.40
N ALA A 18 22.21 36.47 -40.77
CA ALA A 18 22.16 37.72 -41.51
C ALA A 18 22.36 38.98 -40.63
N LEU A 19 22.46 38.84 -39.31
CA LEU A 19 22.62 39.97 -38.39
C LEU A 19 24.05 40.55 -38.40
N PRO A 20 24.19 41.88 -38.27
CA PRO A 20 25.49 42.51 -37.98
C PRO A 20 26.11 41.98 -36.68
N ALA A 21 27.44 41.90 -36.62
CA ALA A 21 28.16 41.32 -35.49
C ALA A 21 27.78 41.94 -34.13
N ALA A 22 27.61 43.27 -34.09
CA ALA A 22 27.25 44.01 -32.87
C ALA A 22 25.89 43.59 -32.28
N ILE A 23 24.92 43.22 -33.12
CA ILE A 23 23.57 42.84 -32.69
C ILE A 23 23.49 41.33 -32.42
N LYS A 24 24.29 40.54 -33.16
CA LYS A 24 24.32 39.09 -33.05
C LYS A 24 24.68 38.62 -31.63
N GLU A 25 25.63 39.28 -30.98
CA GLU A 25 26.07 38.93 -29.62
C GLU A 25 24.96 39.17 -28.58
N GLU A 26 24.27 40.31 -28.66
CA GLU A 26 23.15 40.66 -27.79
C GLU A 26 21.95 39.71 -27.95
N VAL A 27 21.60 39.37 -29.20
CA VAL A 27 20.53 38.42 -29.51
C VAL A 27 20.85 37.01 -29.01
N MET A 28 22.09 36.55 -29.18
CA MET A 28 22.50 35.23 -28.69
C MET A 28 22.53 35.16 -27.16
N SER A 29 23.02 36.21 -26.49
CA SER A 29 23.01 36.29 -25.02
C SER A 29 21.58 36.23 -24.45
N THR A 30 20.66 36.98 -25.06
CA THR A 30 19.24 36.98 -24.67
C THR A 30 18.58 35.62 -24.93
N TYR A 31 18.92 34.97 -26.05
CA TYR A 31 18.44 33.63 -26.36
C TYR A 31 18.92 32.60 -25.33
N ASP A 32 20.20 32.63 -24.97
CA ASP A 32 20.77 31.72 -23.98
C ASP A 32 20.13 31.92 -22.61
N MET A 33 19.90 33.16 -22.18
CA MET A 33 19.20 33.45 -20.93
C MET A 33 17.78 32.87 -20.92
N ILE A 34 17.00 33.09 -21.98
CA ILE A 34 15.63 32.59 -22.10
C ILE A 34 15.62 31.05 -22.15
N LEU A 35 16.58 30.45 -22.85
CA LEU A 35 16.71 28.99 -22.94
C LEU A 35 17.04 28.40 -21.56
N GLN A 36 17.98 28.98 -20.83
CA GLN A 36 18.34 28.55 -19.48
C GLN A 36 17.15 28.68 -18.52
N GLU A 37 16.43 29.81 -18.54
CA GLU A 37 15.21 29.95 -17.75
C GLU A 37 14.14 28.93 -18.12
N GLY A 38 13.95 28.67 -19.41
CA GLY A 38 12.98 27.70 -19.91
C GLY A 38 13.31 26.27 -19.46
N ILE A 39 14.59 25.89 -19.54
CA ILE A 39 15.09 24.61 -19.05
C ILE A 39 14.90 24.52 -17.54
N GLN A 40 15.29 25.55 -16.78
CA GLN A 40 15.17 25.58 -15.33
C GLN A 40 13.71 25.44 -14.88
N LYS A 41 12.80 26.22 -15.46
CA LYS A 41 11.34 26.14 -15.19
C LYS A 41 10.78 24.78 -15.59
N GLY A 42 11.21 24.23 -16.72
CA GLY A 42 10.80 22.91 -17.19
C GLY A 42 11.22 21.79 -16.22
N ILE A 43 12.47 21.83 -15.75
CA ILE A 43 13.00 20.89 -14.76
C ILE A 43 12.24 21.02 -13.44
N GLU A 44 12.09 22.24 -12.93
CA GLU A 44 11.40 22.51 -11.66
C GLU A 44 9.95 22.00 -11.70
N GLN A 45 9.20 22.35 -12.75
CA GLN A 45 7.82 21.88 -12.92
C GLN A 45 7.75 20.35 -13.10
N GLY A 46 8.70 19.78 -13.84
CA GLY A 46 8.77 18.33 -14.06
C GLY A 46 9.01 17.57 -12.77
N ILE A 47 9.96 18.03 -11.95
CA ILE A 47 10.28 17.45 -10.63
C ILE A 47 9.08 17.61 -9.70
N GLN A 48 8.51 18.80 -9.60
CA GLN A 48 7.37 19.07 -8.71
C GLN A 48 6.18 18.16 -9.04
N LYS A 49 5.78 18.12 -10.31
CA LYS A 49 4.66 17.26 -10.77
C LYS A 49 4.98 15.77 -10.58
N GLY A 50 6.21 15.35 -10.89
CA GLY A 50 6.64 13.97 -10.75
C GLY A 50 6.60 13.49 -9.31
N ILE A 51 7.10 14.30 -8.38
CA ILE A 51 7.09 14.02 -6.95
C ILE A 51 5.65 13.98 -6.42
N GLU A 52 4.85 15.00 -6.71
CA GLU A 52 3.46 15.09 -6.24
C GLU A 52 2.64 13.88 -6.69
N GLN A 53 2.69 13.55 -7.99
CA GLN A 53 1.96 12.41 -8.53
C GLN A 53 2.49 11.08 -8.01
N GLY A 54 3.82 10.94 -7.86
CA GLY A 54 4.46 9.73 -7.35
C GLY A 54 4.08 9.46 -5.90
N ILE A 55 4.15 10.49 -5.05
CA ILE A 55 3.77 10.39 -3.63
C ILE A 55 2.29 10.10 -3.50
N GLN A 56 1.41 10.83 -4.19
CA GLN A 56 -0.03 10.66 -4.08
C GLN A 56 -0.44 9.24 -4.47
N LYS A 57 0.00 8.75 -5.64
CA LYS A 57 -0.32 7.39 -6.10
C LYS A 57 0.31 6.31 -5.22
N GLY A 58 1.56 6.51 -4.80
CA GLY A 58 2.28 5.55 -3.95
C GLY A 58 1.62 5.38 -2.59
N ILE A 59 1.26 6.49 -1.93
CA ILE A 59 0.57 6.47 -0.64
C ILE A 59 -0.82 5.86 -0.77
N GLU A 60 -1.62 6.29 -1.75
CA GLU A 60 -2.98 5.79 -1.94
C GLU A 60 -3.00 4.28 -2.17
N GLN A 61 -2.18 3.79 -3.10
CA GLN A 61 -2.10 2.35 -3.39
C GLN A 61 -1.51 1.56 -2.23
N GLY A 62 -0.49 2.10 -1.55
CA GLY A 62 0.16 1.43 -0.42
C GLY A 62 -0.78 1.30 0.77
N ILE A 63 -1.48 2.37 1.14
CA ILE A 63 -2.43 2.37 2.25
C ILE A 63 -3.62 1.46 1.93
N GLN A 64 -4.20 1.57 0.74
CA GLN A 64 -5.37 0.76 0.37
C GLN A 64 -5.06 -0.73 0.43
N LYS A 65 -3.95 -1.17 -0.19
CA LYS A 65 -3.54 -2.58 -0.16
C LYS A 65 -3.16 -3.04 1.24
N GLY A 66 -2.43 -2.22 2.00
CA GLY A 66 -2.02 -2.55 3.35
C GLY A 66 -3.19 -2.74 4.31
N ILE A 67 -4.18 -1.83 4.26
CA ILE A 67 -5.39 -1.91 5.09
C ILE A 67 -6.22 -3.14 4.68
N GLU A 68 -6.46 -3.35 3.39
CA GLU A 68 -7.27 -4.48 2.92
C GLU A 68 -6.68 -5.83 3.35
N GLN A 69 -5.38 -6.03 3.12
CA GLN A 69 -4.69 -7.26 3.51
C GLN A 69 -4.64 -7.43 5.03
N GLY A 70 -4.36 -6.35 5.77
CA GLY A 70 -4.31 -6.37 7.22
C GLY A 70 -5.66 -6.73 7.85
N ILE A 71 -6.76 -6.14 7.36
CA ILE A 71 -8.11 -6.43 7.85
C ILE A 71 -8.51 -7.86 7.51
N GLN A 72 -8.32 -8.31 6.27
CA GLN A 72 -8.69 -9.67 5.87
C GLN A 72 -7.95 -10.72 6.72
N LYS A 73 -6.63 -10.57 6.88
CA LYS A 73 -5.82 -11.47 7.69
C LYS A 73 -6.24 -11.43 9.16
N GLY A 74 -6.42 -10.23 9.72
CA GLY A 74 -6.83 -10.06 11.11
C GLY A 74 -8.20 -10.67 11.42
N ILE A 75 -9.19 -10.50 10.54
CA ILE A 75 -10.52 -11.10 10.69
C ILE A 75 -10.43 -12.63 10.61
N GLN A 76 -9.69 -13.17 9.64
CA GLN A 76 -9.56 -14.62 9.48
C GLN A 76 -8.88 -15.27 10.68
N GLU A 77 -7.74 -14.73 11.13
CA GLU A 77 -7.01 -15.22 12.29
C GLU A 77 -7.85 -15.09 13.56
N GLY A 78 -8.50 -13.94 13.77
CA GLY A 78 -9.35 -13.69 14.94
C GLY A 78 -10.55 -14.62 15.00
N LEU A 79 -11.22 -14.88 13.86
CA LEU A 79 -12.35 -15.81 13.80
C LEU A 79 -11.91 -17.26 14.07
N GLN A 80 -10.77 -17.67 13.53
CA GLN A 80 -10.23 -19.02 13.75
C GLN A 80 -9.85 -19.23 15.22
N GLN A 81 -9.08 -18.30 15.80
CA GLN A 81 -8.72 -18.34 17.22
C GLN A 81 -9.95 -18.30 18.13
N GLY A 82 -10.94 -17.47 17.79
CA GLY A 82 -12.21 -17.39 18.54
C GLY A 82 -12.98 -18.71 18.51
N LYS A 83 -13.09 -19.35 17.34
CA LYS A 83 -13.73 -20.67 17.21
C LYS A 83 -13.01 -21.73 18.03
N GLU A 84 -11.69 -21.81 17.92
CA GLU A 84 -10.87 -22.77 18.67
C GLU A 84 -11.00 -22.57 20.17
N LYS A 85 -10.91 -21.31 20.64
CA LYS A 85 -11.10 -20.97 22.05
C LYS A 85 -12.48 -21.38 22.57
N ASN A 86 -13.53 -21.12 21.79
CA ASN A 86 -14.90 -21.48 22.17
C ASN A 86 -15.09 -23.00 22.25
N VAL A 87 -14.53 -23.76 21.30
CA VAL A 87 -14.57 -25.23 21.32
C VAL A 87 -13.83 -25.76 22.54
N ASN A 88 -12.62 -25.25 22.82
CA ASN A 88 -11.85 -25.66 24.00
C ASN A 88 -12.60 -25.34 25.29
N GLU A 89 -13.18 -24.14 25.42
CA GLU A 89 -13.94 -23.74 26.60
C GLU A 89 -15.18 -24.63 26.82
N LEU A 90 -15.87 -25.02 25.73
CA LEU A 90 -17.00 -25.94 25.79
C LEU A 90 -16.56 -27.33 26.27
N VAL A 91 -15.47 -27.87 25.71
CA VAL A 91 -14.90 -29.17 26.12
C VAL A 91 -14.54 -29.14 27.60
N LEU A 92 -13.77 -28.15 28.03
CA LEU A 92 -13.26 -28.07 29.40
C LEU A 92 -14.39 -27.91 30.41
N ARG A 93 -15.35 -27.00 30.15
CA ARG A 93 -16.50 -26.80 31.05
C ARG A 93 -17.44 -27.99 31.05
N GLY A 94 -17.74 -28.56 29.89
CA GLY A 94 -18.60 -29.74 29.81
C GLY A 94 -17.99 -30.90 30.58
N TYR A 95 -16.69 -31.16 30.38
CA TYR A 95 -15.96 -32.18 31.12
C TYR A 95 -15.97 -31.91 32.63
N GLN A 96 -15.68 -30.70 33.09
CA GLN A 96 -15.74 -30.35 34.54
C GLN A 96 -17.10 -30.62 35.18
N ASN A 97 -18.18 -30.45 34.41
CA ASN A 97 -19.55 -30.64 34.87
C ASN A 97 -20.07 -32.08 34.64
N GLY A 98 -19.20 -33.03 34.27
CA GLY A 98 -19.55 -34.44 34.15
C GLY A 98 -20.27 -34.82 32.85
N VAL A 99 -20.20 -33.97 31.80
CA VAL A 99 -20.68 -34.34 30.47
C VAL A 99 -19.82 -35.47 29.92
N SER A 100 -20.44 -36.50 29.35
CA SER A 100 -19.74 -37.65 28.79
C SER A 100 -18.93 -37.28 27.55
N PHE A 101 -17.85 -38.03 27.29
CA PHE A 101 -17.03 -37.86 26.08
C PHE A 101 -17.84 -37.97 24.79
N GLU A 102 -18.80 -38.90 24.73
CA GLU A 102 -19.66 -39.10 23.56
C GLU A 102 -20.45 -37.84 23.20
N ILE A 103 -21.03 -37.16 24.21
CA ILE A 103 -21.77 -35.91 24.00
C ILE A 103 -20.80 -34.78 23.62
N LEU A 104 -19.62 -34.70 24.23
CA LEU A 104 -18.62 -33.67 23.87
C LEU A 104 -18.13 -33.82 22.44
N CYS A 105 -17.85 -35.03 21.98
CA CYS A 105 -17.47 -35.31 20.60
C CYS A 105 -18.60 -34.92 19.64
N LEU A 106 -19.85 -35.28 19.97
CA LEU A 106 -21.02 -34.92 19.15
C LEU A 106 -21.23 -33.41 19.04
N LEU A 107 -21.11 -32.67 20.16
CA LEU A 107 -21.36 -31.22 20.19
C LEU A 107 -20.26 -30.40 19.51
N THR A 108 -19.02 -30.89 19.54
CA THR A 108 -17.85 -30.18 19.00
C THR A 108 -17.47 -30.62 17.59
N GLY A 109 -17.88 -31.83 17.20
CA GLY A 109 -17.43 -32.49 15.98
C GLY A 109 -15.99 -33.02 16.06
N LEU A 110 -15.38 -33.00 17.25
CA LEU A 110 -14.04 -33.52 17.50
C LEU A 110 -14.05 -35.03 17.74
N SER A 111 -12.93 -35.66 17.43
CA SER A 111 -12.61 -37.03 17.82
C SER A 111 -12.36 -37.14 19.33
N GLU A 112 -12.44 -38.37 19.85
CA GLU A 112 -12.19 -38.64 21.27
C GLU A 112 -10.73 -38.32 21.64
N GLU A 113 -9.79 -38.55 20.73
CA GLU A 113 -8.38 -38.20 20.89
C GLU A 113 -8.19 -36.68 21.04
N GLU A 114 -8.86 -35.87 20.20
CA GLU A 114 -8.78 -34.40 20.27
C GLU A 114 -9.38 -33.86 21.57
N VAL A 115 -10.54 -34.38 21.98
CA VAL A 115 -11.18 -34.00 23.25
C VAL A 115 -10.26 -34.34 24.43
N LYS A 116 -9.67 -35.54 24.45
CA LYS A 116 -8.70 -35.95 25.48
C LYS A 116 -7.45 -35.06 25.46
N ALA A 117 -6.93 -34.72 24.28
CA ALA A 117 -5.78 -33.84 24.15
C ALA A 117 -6.06 -32.44 24.73
N ILE A 118 -7.22 -31.86 24.44
CA ILE A 118 -7.64 -30.56 25.00
C ILE A 118 -7.70 -30.62 26.53
N ILE A 119 -8.33 -31.66 27.10
CA ILE A 119 -8.45 -31.83 28.56
C ILE A 119 -7.06 -32.01 29.19
N ALA A 120 -6.21 -32.85 28.60
CA ALA A 120 -4.86 -33.14 29.09
C ALA A 120 -3.96 -31.89 29.06
N GLN A 121 -4.04 -31.10 27.98
CA GLN A 121 -3.26 -29.87 27.83
C GLN A 121 -3.63 -28.81 28.89
N HIS A 122 -4.87 -28.79 29.34
CA HIS A 122 -5.37 -27.79 30.29
C HIS A 122 -5.46 -28.30 31.74
N GLY A 123 -5.11 -29.58 32.01
CA GLY A 123 -4.99 -30.14 33.35
C GLY A 123 -6.30 -30.14 34.16
N VAL A 124 -7.43 -30.35 33.50
CA VAL A 124 -8.76 -30.21 34.12
C VAL A 124 -9.26 -31.55 34.68
N GLU A 125 -9.70 -31.55 35.94
CA GLU A 125 -10.34 -32.70 36.61
C GLU A 125 -11.88 -32.60 36.60
N GLN A 126 -12.56 -33.74 36.54
CA GLN A 126 -14.01 -33.82 36.70
C GLN A 126 -14.42 -33.51 38.15
N LYS A 127 -15.45 -32.68 38.34
CA LYS A 127 -16.06 -32.55 39.67
C LYS A 127 -16.64 -33.90 40.08
N LYS A 128 -16.10 -34.48 41.15
CA LYS A 128 -16.72 -35.63 41.83
C LYS A 128 -18.05 -35.15 42.40
N GLY A 129 -19.15 -35.69 41.87
CA GLY A 129 -20.49 -35.52 42.42
C GLY A 129 -20.63 -36.17 43.79
#